data_AF-A0A920GCY2-F1
#
_entry.id   AF-A0A920GCY2-F1
#
_cell.length_a   1.000
_cell.length_b   1.000
_cell.length_c   1.000
_cell.angle_alpha   90.00
_cell.angle_beta   90.00
_cell.angle_gamma   90.00
#
_symmetry.space_group_name_H-M   'P 1'
#
loop_
_entity.id
_entity.type
_entity.pdbx_description
1 polymer ?
#
loop_
_entity_poly.entity_id
_entity_poly.type
_entity_poly.pdbx_seq_one_letter_code
_entity_poly.pdbx_strand_id
1 'polypeptide(L)'
;MYKKTGQVIIQVRDVEGASGGEGQDDNPFSWEEVCKNIQENLKKDGYERGIEYELMLVPNITNITFGRGVGYVFEEEVFSDEIKDISATKIREDLRKKGKL
;
A
#
# COMPACT_ATOMS: atom_id res chain seq x y z
N MET A 1 13.33 -1.90 -1.25
CA MET A 1 13.46 -0.62 -0.49
C MET A 1 14.11 -0.80 0.87
N TYR A 2 13.53 -1.53 1.84
CA TYR A 2 14.15 -1.71 3.18
C TYR A 2 15.64 -2.09 3.15
N LYS A 3 16.03 -3.07 2.32
CA LYS A 3 17.45 -3.45 2.16
C LYS A 3 18.37 -2.31 1.70
N LYS A 4 17.84 -1.30 1.00
CA LYS A 4 18.59 -0.13 0.51
C LYS A 4 18.69 0.95 1.59
N THR A 5 17.61 1.22 2.32
CA THR A 5 17.46 2.42 3.17
C THR A 5 17.44 2.14 4.67
N GLY A 6 17.27 0.88 5.09
CA GLY A 6 17.11 0.49 6.49
C GLY A 6 15.77 0.85 7.11
N GLN A 7 15.01 1.79 6.54
CA GLN A 7 13.65 2.14 6.97
C GLN A 7 12.80 2.60 5.78
N VAL A 8 11.47 2.43 5.86
CA VAL A 8 10.52 2.90 4.83
C VAL A 8 9.24 3.50 5.43
N ILE A 9 8.62 4.42 4.69
CA ILE A 9 7.24 4.84 4.95
C ILE A 9 6.33 4.09 4.00
N ILE A 10 5.29 3.45 4.54
CA ILE A 10 4.20 2.86 3.76
C ILE A 10 3.01 3.81 3.86
N GLN A 11 2.71 4.49 2.75
CA GLN A 11 1.58 5.39 2.66
C GLN A 11 0.33 4.61 2.26
N VAL A 12 -0.76 4.80 3.00
CA VAL A 12 -2.06 4.21 2.65
C VAL A 12 -3.07 5.33 2.57
N ARG A 13 -3.90 5.23 1.54
CA ARG A 13 -5.05 6.09 1.36
C ARG A 13 -6.28 5.36 1.89
N ASP A 14 -7.03 6.01 2.76
CA ASP A 14 -8.34 5.52 3.16
C ASP A 14 -9.34 5.73 2.00
N VAL A 15 -9.92 4.63 1.54
CA VAL A 15 -10.89 4.59 0.45
C VAL A 15 -12.03 3.63 0.77
N GLU A 16 -12.24 3.31 2.05
CA GLU A 16 -13.36 2.48 2.48
C GLU A 16 -14.68 3.07 1.97
N GLY A 17 -15.44 2.26 1.24
CA GLY A 17 -16.75 2.67 0.70
C GLY A 17 -16.71 3.83 -0.31
N ALA A 18 -15.53 4.29 -0.74
CA ALA A 18 -15.37 5.39 -1.68
C ALA A 18 -14.85 4.92 -3.03
N SER A 19 -15.23 5.64 -4.10
CA SER A 19 -14.59 5.50 -5.41
C SER A 19 -13.15 6.01 -5.29
N GLY A 20 -12.16 5.12 -5.31
CA GLY A 20 -10.76 5.52 -5.47
C GLY A 20 -10.44 6.19 -6.82
N GLY A 21 -11.46 6.29 -7.70
CA GLY A 21 -11.51 6.74 -9.10
C GLY A 21 -12.69 6.05 -9.82
N GLU A 22 -12.93 6.34 -11.10
CA GLU A 22 -13.91 5.59 -11.91
C GLU A 22 -13.59 4.08 -11.88
N GLY A 23 -14.57 3.24 -11.51
CA GLY A 23 -14.41 1.78 -11.42
C GLY A 23 -13.71 1.27 -10.15
N GLN A 24 -13.52 2.13 -9.14
CA GLN A 24 -12.94 1.76 -7.84
C GLN A 24 -13.95 1.86 -6.68
N ASP A 25 -15.24 1.67 -6.96
CA ASP A 25 -16.37 1.79 -5.99
C ASP A 25 -16.47 0.62 -4.99
N ASP A 26 -15.39 -0.14 -4.83
CA ASP A 26 -15.43 -1.47 -4.24
C ASP A 26 -14.19 -1.75 -3.37
N ASN A 27 -13.89 -0.84 -2.45
CA ASN A 27 -12.91 -1.10 -1.41
C ASN A 27 -13.60 -1.30 -0.05
N PRO A 28 -13.62 -2.55 0.45
CA PRO A 28 -14.37 -2.90 1.66
C PRO A 28 -13.58 -2.68 2.96
N PHE A 29 -12.30 -2.30 2.89
CA PHE A 29 -11.42 -2.29 4.06
C PHE A 29 -11.14 -0.88 4.55
N SER A 30 -11.30 -0.67 5.86
CA SER A 30 -10.93 0.58 6.53
C SER A 30 -9.41 0.77 6.59
N TRP A 31 -8.97 2.00 6.82
CA TRP A 31 -7.57 2.30 7.12
C TRP A 31 -7.02 1.46 8.28
N GLU A 32 -7.80 1.26 9.35
CA GLU A 32 -7.41 0.44 10.50
C GLU A 32 -7.21 -1.03 10.11
N GLU A 33 -8.13 -1.59 9.32
CA GLU A 33 -8.03 -2.98 8.85
C GLU A 33 -6.82 -3.18 7.95
N VAL A 34 -6.57 -2.24 7.02
CA VAL A 34 -5.40 -2.27 6.16
C VAL A 34 -4.12 -2.18 6.99
N CYS A 35 -4.04 -1.26 7.95
CA CYS A 35 -2.89 -1.13 8.85
C CYS A 35 -2.63 -2.42 9.63
N LYS A 36 -3.69 -2.99 10.21
CA LYS A 36 -3.61 -4.24 10.97
C LYS A 36 -3.10 -5.37 10.09
N ASN A 37 -3.66 -5.53 8.89
CA ASN A 37 -3.26 -6.57 7.94
C ASN A 37 -1.81 -6.42 7.50
N ILE A 38 -1.35 -5.20 7.21
CA ILE A 38 0.06 -4.94 6.87
C ILE A 38 0.96 -5.32 8.04
N GLN A 39 0.63 -4.86 9.25
CA GLN A 39 1.44 -5.11 10.44
C GLN A 39 1.52 -6.59 10.81
N GLU A 40 0.39 -7.30 10.79
CA GLU A 40 0.36 -8.73 11.10
C GLU A 40 1.15 -9.58 10.10
N ASN A 41 1.15 -9.21 8.81
CA ASN A 41 1.90 -9.95 7.80
C ASN A 41 3.39 -9.61 7.83
N LEU A 42 3.76 -8.33 7.93
CA LEU A 42 5.16 -7.92 8.03
C LEU A 42 5.84 -8.47 9.30
N LYS A 43 5.09 -8.57 10.41
CA LYS A 43 5.59 -9.17 11.65
C LYS A 43 5.98 -10.64 11.48
N LYS A 44 5.31 -11.40 10.60
CA LYS A 44 5.66 -12.82 10.32
C LYS A 44 7.05 -12.93 9.69
N ASP A 45 7.45 -11.90 8.95
CA ASP A 45 8.76 -11.81 8.30
C ASP A 45 9.80 -11.09 9.17
N GLY A 46 9.46 -10.76 10.42
CA GLY A 46 10.37 -10.16 11.39
C GLY A 46 10.50 -8.64 11.31
N TYR A 47 9.60 -7.95 10.59
CA TYR A 47 9.56 -6.49 10.54
C TYR A 47 8.59 -5.93 11.58
N GLU A 48 9.04 -4.92 12.32
CA GLU A 48 8.33 -4.23 13.37
C GLU A 48 8.07 -2.77 13.02
N ARG A 49 6.80 -2.36 13.19
CA ARG A 49 6.38 -0.97 13.01
C ARG A 49 7.09 -0.09 14.03
N GLY A 50 7.60 1.06 13.57
CA GLY A 50 8.40 1.99 14.36
C GLY A 50 9.89 1.66 14.37
N ILE A 51 10.30 0.49 13.84
CA ILE A 51 11.71 0.12 13.66
C ILE A 51 12.06 0.11 12.17
N GLU A 52 11.48 -0.80 11.38
CA GLU A 52 11.80 -0.93 9.95
C GLU A 52 10.85 -0.15 9.04
N TYR A 53 9.64 0.14 9.52
CA TYR A 53 8.66 0.87 8.74
C TYR A 53 7.68 1.66 9.60
N GLU A 54 7.05 2.67 9.01
CA GLU A 54 5.90 3.37 9.59
C GLU A 54 4.74 3.43 8.58
N LEU A 55 3.51 3.42 9.10
CA LEU A 55 2.28 3.52 8.32
C LEU A 55 1.74 4.95 8.41
N MET A 56 1.52 5.57 7.26
CA MET A 56 1.03 6.95 7.18
C MET A 56 -0.28 7.02 6.39
N LEU A 57 -1.33 7.51 7.04
CA LEU A 57 -2.57 7.88 6.35
C LEU A 57 -2.31 9.10 5.48
N VAL A 58 -2.65 9.01 4.20
CA VAL A 58 -2.46 10.10 3.23
C VAL A 58 -3.74 10.37 2.43
N PRO A 59 -3.97 11.63 2.00
CA PRO A 59 -5.01 11.94 1.03
C PRO A 59 -4.61 11.49 -0.38
N ASN A 60 -5.49 11.76 -1.35
CA ASN A 60 -5.14 11.65 -2.77
C ASN A 60 -3.91 12.50 -3.11
N ILE A 61 -2.87 11.87 -3.66
CA ILE A 61 -1.69 12.56 -4.20
C ILE A 61 -1.94 12.78 -5.69
N THR A 62 -2.20 14.02 -6.08
CA THR A 62 -2.44 14.38 -7.49
C THR A 62 -1.16 14.82 -8.20
N ASN A 63 -0.28 15.51 -7.49
CA ASN A 63 0.93 16.09 -8.04
C ASN A 63 2.06 16.06 -6.99
N ILE A 64 3.25 15.68 -7.41
CA ILE A 64 4.49 15.86 -6.64
C ILE A 64 5.30 16.92 -7.36
N THR A 65 5.45 18.11 -6.73
CA THR A 65 6.25 19.21 -7.28
C THR A 65 7.47 19.42 -6.40
N PHE A 66 8.65 19.51 -7.02
CA PHE A 66 9.91 19.65 -6.30
C PHE A 66 10.79 20.74 -6.92
N GLY A 67 11.58 21.42 -6.08
CA GLY A 67 12.47 22.50 -6.49
C GLY A 67 13.90 22.06 -6.79
N ARG A 68 14.80 23.02 -6.98
CA ARG A 68 16.24 22.72 -7.15
C ARG A 68 16.83 22.24 -5.83
N GLY A 69 17.43 21.04 -5.83
CA GLY A 69 18.19 20.53 -4.68
C GLY A 69 17.35 19.91 -3.56
N VAL A 70 16.24 19.23 -3.88
CA VAL A 70 15.33 18.64 -2.88
C VAL A 70 15.91 17.49 -2.03
N GLY A 71 17.12 17.02 -2.33
CA GLY A 71 17.83 16.07 -1.48
C GLY A 71 17.34 14.61 -1.58
N TYR A 72 16.44 14.29 -2.50
CA TYR A 72 16.01 12.93 -2.78
C TYR A 72 15.97 12.63 -4.28
N VAL A 73 16.09 11.34 -4.61
CA VAL A 73 16.08 10.80 -5.97
C VAL A 73 14.75 10.13 -6.23
N PHE A 74 14.21 10.31 -7.44
CA PHE A 74 13.10 9.51 -7.94
C PHE A 74 13.68 8.24 -8.55
N GLU A 75 13.36 7.09 -7.96
CA GLU A 75 13.69 5.77 -8.51
C GLU A 75 12.40 5.04 -8.88
N GLU A 76 12.37 4.45 -10.07
CA GLU A 76 11.34 3.50 -10.47
C GLU A 76 11.86 2.08 -10.20
N GLU A 77 11.08 1.28 -9.47
CA GLU A 77 11.40 -0.12 -9.18
C GLU A 77 10.59 -1.04 -10.11
N VAL A 78 11.27 -1.91 -10.85
CA VAL A 78 10.64 -2.89 -11.75
C VAL A 78 10.60 -4.25 -11.06
N PHE A 79 9.40 -4.77 -10.83
CA PHE A 79 9.18 -6.08 -10.21
C PHE A 79 9.04 -7.20 -11.25
N SER A 80 9.14 -8.46 -10.81
CA SER A 80 8.84 -9.63 -11.63
C SER A 80 7.37 -9.66 -12.05
N ASP A 81 7.07 -10.39 -13.13
CA ASP A 81 5.71 -10.52 -13.65
C ASP A 81 4.77 -11.17 -12.62
N GLU A 82 5.27 -12.11 -11.82
CA GLU A 82 4.54 -12.71 -10.70
C GLU A 82 4.00 -11.69 -9.70
N ILE A 83 4.79 -10.66 -9.37
CA ILE A 83 4.38 -9.58 -8.46
C ILE A 83 3.43 -8.63 -9.17
N LYS A 84 3.69 -8.31 -10.45
CA LYS A 84 2.83 -7.44 -11.27
C LYS A 84 1.44 -8.04 -11.50
N ASP A 85 1.32 -9.37 -11.53
CA ASP A 85 0.07 -10.08 -11.76
C ASP A 85 -0.87 -10.09 -10.53
N ILE A 86 -0.38 -9.66 -9.36
CA ILE A 86 -1.19 -9.49 -8.16
C ILE A 86 -2.21 -8.38 -8.40
N SER A 87 -3.49 -8.75 -8.43
CA SER A 87 -4.60 -7.82 -8.68
C SER A 87 -5.57 -7.84 -7.52
N ALA A 88 -5.76 -6.67 -6.89
CA ALA A 88 -6.73 -6.50 -5.81
C ALA A 88 -8.16 -6.86 -6.27
N THR A 89 -8.53 -6.56 -7.51
CA THR A 89 -9.83 -6.93 -8.08
C THR A 89 -10.01 -8.44 -8.13
N LYS A 90 -9.03 -9.19 -8.68
CA LYS A 90 -9.08 -10.66 -8.73
C LYS A 90 -9.17 -11.27 -7.33
N ILE A 91 -8.44 -10.70 -6.36
CA ILE A 91 -8.45 -11.15 -4.97
C ILE A 91 -9.83 -10.91 -4.33
N ARG A 92 -10.44 -9.72 -4.51
CA ARG A 92 -11.78 -9.42 -3.98
C ARG A 92 -12.85 -10.35 -4.58
N GLU A 93 -12.79 -10.62 -5.88
CA GLU A 93 -13.70 -11.58 -6.53
C GLU A 93 -13.60 -12.99 -5.94
N ASP A 94 -12.39 -13.48 -5.68
CA ASP A 94 -12.16 -14.79 -5.05
C ASP A 94 -12.67 -14.84 -3.61
N LEU A 95 -12.45 -13.78 -2.84
CA LEU A 95 -12.95 -13.67 -1.46
C LEU A 95 -14.49 -13.69 -1.40
N ARG A 96 -15.17 -13.01 -2.34
CA ARG A 96 -16.64 -13.07 -2.48
C ARG A 96 -17.14 -14.46 -2.84
N LYS A 97 -16.48 -15.13 -3.81
CA LYS A 97 -16.81 -16.52 -4.16
C LYS A 97 -16.68 -17.46 -2.96
N LYS A 98 -15.78 -17.14 -2.02
CA LYS A 98 -15.56 -17.89 -0.78
C LYS A 98 -16.44 -17.42 0.40
N GLY A 99 -17.30 -16.41 0.22
CA GLY A 99 -18.15 -15.86 1.28
C GLY A 99 -17.38 -15.19 2.43
N LYS A 100 -16.17 -14.68 2.15
CA LYS A 100 -15.30 -13.99 3.12
C LYS A 100 -15.36 -12.47 3.01
N LEU A 101 -16.13 -11.99 2.03
CA LEU A 101 -16.45 -10.60 1.72
C LEU A 101 -17.92 -10.53 1.30
#